data_AF-A0A7C1CAB8-F1
#
_entry.id   AF-A0A7C1CAB8-F1
#
_cell.length_a   1.000
_cell.length_b   1.000
_cell.length_c   1.000
_cell.angle_alpha   90.00
_cell.angle_beta   90.00
_cell.angle_gamma   90.00
#
_symmetry.space_group_name_H-M   'P 1'
#
loop_
_entity.id
_entity.type
_entity.pdbx_description
1 polymer ?
#
loop_
_entity_poly.entity_id
_entity_poly.type
_entity_poly.pdbx_seq_one_letter_code
_entity_poly.pdbx_strand_id
1 'polypeptide(L)'
;ADIVLPSTSSYETGGTVVDYKGRLKRLERAIEPIGGSKTHREILKAVAKEMGTGMEVAKTADVKKAVSGFRVETRASEFRKREDLIFKPGEFMESANSVMINGSRLLWLREIESSVAV
;
A
#
# COMPACT_ATOMS: atom_id res chain seq x y z
N ALA A 1 -11.54 -0.99 -7.58
CA ALA A 1 -10.98 0.28 -8.04
C ALA A 1 -11.62 0.60 -9.37
N ASP A 2 -12.11 1.83 -9.56
CA ASP A 2 -12.82 2.24 -10.78
C ASP A 2 -11.85 2.49 -11.95
N ILE A 3 -10.60 2.84 -11.66
CA ILE A 3 -9.52 3.01 -12.64
C ILE A 3 -8.28 2.26 -12.14
N VAL A 4 -7.59 1.57 -13.07
CA VAL A 4 -6.34 0.85 -12.79
C VAL A 4 -5.23 1.45 -13.65
N LEU A 5 -4.14 1.87 -13.02
CA LEU A 5 -2.94 2.39 -13.69
C LEU A 5 -1.79 1.41 -13.47
N PRO A 6 -1.25 0.78 -14.53
CA PRO A 6 -0.19 -0.22 -14.38
C PRO A 6 1.12 0.43 -13.94
N SER A 7 1.62 0.04 -12.77
CA SER A 7 2.87 0.53 -12.19
C SER A 7 3.97 -0.53 -12.24
N THR A 8 5.21 -0.05 -12.27
CA THR A 8 6.40 -0.91 -12.22
C THR A 8 6.61 -1.52 -10.83
N SER A 9 7.09 -2.77 -10.83
CA SER A 9 7.57 -3.48 -9.64
C SER A 9 8.94 -2.95 -9.17
N SER A 10 9.34 -3.34 -7.96
CA SER A 10 10.62 -2.96 -7.36
C SER A 10 11.86 -3.39 -8.16
N TYR A 11 11.72 -4.36 -9.07
CA TYR A 11 12.81 -4.82 -9.93
C TYR A 11 12.89 -4.07 -11.27
N GLU A 12 11.79 -3.45 -11.68
CA GLU A 12 11.64 -2.72 -12.94
C GLU A 12 11.95 -1.23 -12.80
N THR A 13 12.00 -0.71 -11.56
CA THR A 13 12.25 0.70 -11.28
C THR A 13 13.54 0.92 -10.51
N GLY A 14 14.29 1.94 -10.91
CA GLY A 14 15.33 2.53 -10.06
C GLY A 14 14.70 3.50 -9.07
N GLY A 15 15.21 3.55 -7.83
CA GLY A 15 14.62 4.38 -6.78
C GLY A 15 15.42 4.42 -5.49
N THR A 16 14.83 5.00 -4.45
CA THR A 16 15.41 5.02 -3.11
C THR A 16 14.42 4.48 -2.11
N VAL A 17 14.86 3.58 -1.23
CA VAL A 17 14.06 2.98 -0.16
C VAL A 17 14.77 3.18 1.16
N VAL A 18 14.00 3.40 2.22
CA VAL A 18 14.52 3.48 3.59
C VAL A 18 14.36 2.11 4.25
N ASP A 19 15.47 1.55 4.72
CA ASP A 19 15.52 0.28 5.46
C ASP A 19 14.85 0.41 6.83
N TYR A 20 14.52 -0.70 7.49
CA TYR A 20 13.95 -0.69 8.85
C TYR A 20 14.86 0.01 9.89
N LYS A 21 16.16 0.11 9.61
CA LYS A 21 17.15 0.87 10.39
C LYS A 21 17.23 2.35 10.03
N GLY A 22 16.29 2.89 9.26
CA GLY A 22 16.33 4.27 8.79
C GLY A 22 17.42 4.56 7.75
N ARG A 23 18.07 3.52 7.18
CA ARG A 23 19.17 3.71 6.22
C ARG A 23 18.64 3.86 4.81
N LEU A 24 19.08 4.89 4.10
CA LEU A 24 18.74 5.08 2.68
C LEU A 24 19.50 4.09 1.80
N LYS A 25 18.77 3.26 1.07
CA LYS A 25 19.29 2.35 0.05
C LYS A 25 18.84 2.82 -1.33
N ARG A 26 19.71 2.67 -2.31
CA ARG A 26 19.39 2.91 -3.72
C ARG A 26 19.06 1.57 -4.38
N LEU A 27 17.93 1.53 -5.06
CA LEU A 27 17.51 0.44 -5.92
C LEU A 27 17.95 0.75 -7.35
N GLU A 28 18.61 -0.21 -7.98
CA GLU A 28 18.91 -0.18 -9.40
C GLU A 28 17.91 -1.06 -10.15
N ARG A 29 17.61 -0.68 -11.38
CA ARG A 29 16.70 -1.43 -12.24
C ARG A 29 17.39 -2.73 -12.66
N ALA A 30 16.74 -3.86 -12.41
CA ALA A 30 17.24 -5.19 -12.74
C ALA A 30 16.61 -5.77 -14.02
N ILE A 31 15.33 -5.47 -14.27
CA ILE A 31 14.59 -5.89 -15.45
C ILE A 31 13.91 -4.69 -16.10
N GLU A 32 13.58 -4.80 -17.39
CA GLU A 32 12.80 -3.75 -18.07
C GLU A 32 11.32 -3.83 -17.65
N PRO A 33 10.63 -2.67 -17.52
CA PRO A 33 9.20 -2.62 -17.28
C PRO A 33 8.40 -3.48 -18.26
N ILE A 34 7.54 -4.33 -17.74
CA ILE A 34 6.69 -5.17 -18.58
C ILE A 34 5.53 -4.35 -19.19
N GLY A 35 5.39 -4.44 -20.51
CA GLY A 35 4.32 -3.80 -21.26
C GLY A 35 4.37 -2.26 -21.22
N GLY A 36 3.22 -1.64 -20.94
CA GLY A 36 3.07 -0.18 -20.85
C GLY A 36 3.22 0.39 -19.43
N SER A 37 3.77 -0.39 -18.50
CA SER A 37 3.88 -0.03 -17.08
C SER A 37 4.84 1.14 -16.90
N LYS A 38 4.43 2.13 -16.10
CA LYS A 38 5.24 3.32 -15.83
C LYS A 38 5.69 3.37 -14.38
N THR A 39 6.73 4.14 -14.11
CA THR A 39 7.14 4.36 -12.72
C THR A 39 6.06 5.16 -11.98
N HIS A 40 5.90 4.89 -10.68
CA HIS A 40 4.93 5.62 -9.85
C HIS A 40 5.05 7.14 -9.98
N ARG A 41 6.29 7.66 -10.08
CA ARG A 41 6.55 9.08 -10.28
C ARG A 41 6.01 9.62 -11.60
N GLU A 42 6.14 8.86 -12.69
CA GLU A 42 5.64 9.25 -14.00
C GLU A 42 4.12 9.17 -14.08
N ILE A 43 3.52 8.17 -13.44
CA ILE A 43 2.06 8.05 -13.32
C ILE A 43 1.50 9.27 -12.60
N LEU A 44 2.04 9.60 -11.43
CA LEU A 44 1.58 10.77 -10.67
C LEU A 44 1.82 12.09 -11.41
N LYS A 45 2.94 12.22 -12.13
CA LYS A 45 3.19 13.39 -12.99
C LYS A 45 2.14 13.51 -14.10
N ALA A 46 1.82 12.40 -14.77
CA ALA A 46 0.83 12.39 -15.83
C ALA A 46 -0.57 12.75 -15.30
N VAL A 47 -0.95 12.18 -14.16
CA VAL A 47 -2.21 12.50 -13.49
C VAL A 47 -2.25 13.98 -13.08
N ALA A 48 -1.19 14.50 -12.46
CA ALA A 48 -1.13 15.90 -12.05
C ALA A 48 -1.25 16.86 -13.26
N LYS A 49 -0.62 16.50 -14.39
CA LYS A 49 -0.73 17.25 -15.65
C LYS A 49 -2.17 17.29 -16.16
N GLU A 50 -2.87 16.16 -16.19
CA GLU A 50 -4.28 16.10 -16.60
C GLU A 50 -5.20 16.84 -15.62
N MET A 51 -4.84 16.89 -14.34
CA MET A 51 -5.55 17.68 -13.32
C MET A 51 -5.22 19.18 -13.37
N GLY A 52 -4.37 19.64 -14.30
CA GLY A 52 -3.96 21.03 -14.41
C GLY A 52 -3.05 21.52 -13.27
N THR A 53 -2.56 20.60 -12.43
CA THR A 53 -1.63 20.93 -11.33
C THR A 53 -0.20 20.74 -11.83
N GLY A 54 0.53 21.85 -11.99
CA GLY A 54 1.94 21.84 -12.39
C GLY A 54 2.82 21.25 -11.28
N MET A 55 3.01 19.93 -11.28
CA MET A 55 3.85 19.25 -10.30
C MET A 55 5.28 19.11 -10.83
N GLU A 56 6.21 19.84 -10.23
CA GLU A 56 7.63 19.72 -10.54
C GLU A 56 8.16 18.36 -10.09
N VAL A 57 8.99 17.76 -10.94
CA VAL A 57 9.52 16.42 -10.68
C VAL A 57 10.65 16.53 -9.65
N ALA A 58 10.44 15.93 -8.48
CA ALA A 58 11.46 15.87 -7.43
C ALA A 58 12.77 15.28 -7.97
N LYS A 59 13.87 16.01 -7.75
CA LYS A 59 15.23 15.60 -8.11
C LYS A 59 15.83 14.76 -6.98
N THR A 60 16.88 14.01 -7.29
CA THR A 60 17.65 13.24 -6.28
C THR A 60 18.23 14.13 -5.17
N ALA A 61 18.48 15.41 -5.45
CA ALA A 61 18.89 16.40 -4.45
C ALA A 61 17.77 16.69 -3.42
N ASP A 62 16.52 16.73 -3.87
CA ASP A 62 15.36 16.98 -3.00
C ASP A 62 15.10 15.79 -2.08
N VAL A 63 15.32 14.57 -2.61
CA VAL A 63 15.28 13.33 -1.79
C VAL A 63 16.34 13.36 -0.70
N LYS A 64 17.58 13.75 -1.01
CA LYS A 64 18.64 13.88 0.00
C LYS A 64 18.31 14.92 1.07
N LYS A 65 17.74 16.07 0.68
CA LYS A 65 17.26 17.09 1.63
C LYS A 65 16.16 16.54 2.54
N ALA A 66 15.15 15.87 1.97
CA ALA A 66 14.07 15.26 2.73
C ALA A 66 14.58 14.21 3.73
N VAL A 67 15.51 13.36 3.30
CA VAL A 67 16.14 12.33 4.15
C VAL A 67 16.97 12.98 5.27
N SER A 68 17.71 14.05 4.98
CA SER A 68 18.49 14.75 6.00
C SER A 68 17.61 15.41 7.08
N GLY A 69 16.40 15.84 6.73
CA GLY A 69 15.41 16.34 7.67
C GLY A 69 14.72 15.24 8.49
N PHE A 70 14.73 14.00 8.00
CA PHE A 70 14.06 12.85 8.60
C PHE A 70 15.07 11.93 9.31
N ARG A 71 15.73 12.46 10.36
CA ARG A 71 16.54 11.63 11.26
C ARG A 71 15.63 10.89 12.24
N VAL A 72 15.17 9.71 11.84
CA VAL A 72 14.56 8.77 12.79
C VAL A 72 15.69 8.15 13.61
N GLU A 73 15.80 8.52 14.88
CA GLU A 73 16.60 7.75 15.84
C GLU A 73 15.93 6.40 16.02
N THR A 74 16.29 5.41 15.21
CA THR A 74 15.93 4.02 15.48
C THR A 74 16.73 3.53 16.68
N ARG A 75 16.28 3.88 17.89
CA ARG A 75 16.79 3.25 19.11
C ARG A 75 16.29 1.82 19.11
N ALA A 76 17.21 0.88 19.30
CA ALA A 76 16.82 -0.49 19.60
C ALA A 76 16.06 -0.46 20.94
N SER A 77 14.74 -0.57 20.88
CA SER A 77 13.91 -0.78 22.06
C SER A 77 13.81 -2.27 22.33
N GLU A 78 13.64 -2.63 23.61
CA GLU A 78 13.26 -3.98 23.97
C GLU A 78 11.95 -4.32 23.28
N PHE A 79 11.87 -5.53 22.73
CA PHE A 79 10.63 -6.04 22.16
C PHE A 79 9.57 -6.07 23.27
N ARG A 80 8.55 -5.22 23.14
CA ARG A 80 7.36 -5.26 23.97
C ARG A 80 6.21 -5.76 23.12
N LYS A 81 5.56 -6.84 23.56
CA LYS A 81 4.33 -7.29 22.93
C LYS A 81 3.34 -6.13 22.97
N ARG A 82 2.89 -5.74 21.78
CA ARG A 82 1.93 -4.66 21.62
C ARG A 82 0.56 -5.17 21.99
N GLU A 83 0.06 -4.75 23.14
CA GLU A 83 -1.26 -5.13 23.67
C GLU A 83 -2.39 -4.77 22.70
N ASP A 84 -2.22 -3.69 21.93
CA ASP A 84 -3.17 -3.24 20.89
C ASP A 84 -3.21 -4.13 19.64
N LEU A 85 -2.19 -4.97 19.44
CA LEU A 85 -2.14 -5.96 18.36
C LEU A 85 -2.52 -7.37 18.85
N ILE A 86 -2.97 -7.50 20.10
CA ILE A 86 -3.49 -8.75 20.64
C ILE A 86 -4.97 -8.84 20.28
N PHE A 87 -5.25 -9.43 19.13
CA PHE A 87 -6.61 -9.79 18.72
C PHE A 87 -6.93 -11.22 19.15
N LYS A 88 -8.18 -11.46 19.54
CA LYS A 88 -8.69 -12.83 19.67
C LYS A 88 -8.88 -13.41 18.26
N PRO A 89 -8.30 -14.58 17.93
CA PRO A 89 -8.38 -15.14 16.58
C PRO A 89 -9.81 -15.29 16.04
N GLY A 90 -10.77 -15.61 16.92
CA GLY A 90 -12.19 -15.71 16.54
C GLY A 90 -12.78 -14.40 16.01
N GLU A 91 -12.59 -13.31 16.74
CA GLU A 91 -13.07 -11.97 16.36
C GLU A 91 -12.39 -11.46 15.08
N PHE A 92 -11.10 -11.77 14.93
CA PHE A 92 -10.37 -11.44 13.70
C PHE A 92 -10.90 -12.22 12.49
N MET A 93 -11.10 -13.54 12.61
CA MET A 93 -11.65 -14.35 11.53
C MET A 93 -13.07 -13.92 11.14
N GLU A 94 -13.89 -13.55 12.12
CA GLU A 94 -15.24 -13.04 11.85
C GLU A 94 -15.18 -11.67 11.15
N SER A 95 -14.33 -10.74 11.58
CA SER A 95 -14.20 -9.44 10.92
C SER A 95 -13.60 -9.55 9.51
N ALA A 96 -12.58 -10.39 9.31
CA ALA A 96 -11.96 -10.62 8.01
C ALA A 96 -12.94 -11.26 7.02
N ASN A 97 -13.79 -12.18 7.50
CA ASN A 97 -14.78 -12.86 6.67
C ASN A 97 -16.13 -12.14 6.64
N SER A 98 -16.31 -11.05 7.40
CA SER A 98 -17.60 -10.34 7.53
C SER A 98 -18.17 -9.88 6.18
N VAL A 99 -17.31 -9.46 5.25
CA VAL A 99 -17.71 -9.03 3.90
C VAL A 99 -18.24 -10.21 3.08
N MET A 100 -17.66 -11.40 3.27
CA MET A 100 -18.13 -12.63 2.62
C MET A 100 -19.42 -13.14 3.26
N ILE A 101 -19.48 -13.19 4.60
CA ILE A 101 -20.62 -13.68 5.37
C ILE A 101 -21.85 -12.77 5.18
N ASN A 102 -21.66 -11.45 5.22
CA ASN A 102 -22.70 -10.46 4.99
C ASN A 102 -22.91 -10.11 3.51
N GLY A 103 -22.42 -10.95 2.60
CA GLY A 103 -22.70 -10.80 1.17
C GLY A 103 -24.20 -10.92 0.89
N SER A 104 -24.70 -10.12 -0.06
CA SER A 104 -26.12 -10.04 -0.43
C SER A 104 -26.77 -11.40 -0.70
N ARG A 105 -26.03 -12.34 -1.31
CA ARG A 105 -26.49 -13.69 -1.60
C ARG A 105 -26.72 -14.56 -0.36
N LEU A 106 -25.82 -14.52 0.62
CA LEU A 106 -25.95 -15.33 1.84
C LEU A 106 -27.02 -14.76 2.78
N LEU A 107 -27.15 -13.43 2.84
CA LEU A 107 -28.23 -12.77 3.55
C LEU A 107 -29.60 -13.15 2.96
N TRP A 108 -29.72 -13.14 1.63
CA TRP A 108 -30.95 -13.56 0.94
C TRP A 108 -31.30 -15.04 1.20
N LEU A 109 -30.31 -15.94 1.16
CA LEU A 109 -30.53 -17.37 1.48
C LEU A 109 -30.99 -17.57 2.92
N ARG A 110 -30.41 -16.84 3.87
CA ARG A 110 -30.81 -16.87 5.29
C ARG A 110 -32.25 -16.38 5.50
N GLU A 111 -32.64 -15.31 4.81
CA GLU A 111 -34.00 -14.77 4.87
C GLU A 111 -35.03 -15.77 4.32
N ILE A 112 -34.72 -16.43 3.21
CA ILE A 112 -35.56 -17.50 2.65
C ILE A 112 -35.68 -18.67 3.62
N GLU A 113 -34.58 -19.16 4.18
CA GLU A 113 -34.59 -20.26 5.15
C GLU A 113 -35.49 -19.91 6.35
N SER A 114 -35.38 -18.69 6.88
CA SER A 114 -36.22 -18.24 7.99
C SER A 114 -37.71 -18.10 7.62
N SER A 115 -38.02 -17.78 6.36
CA SER A 115 -39.39 -17.66 5.87
C SER A 115 -40.04 -19.01 5.53
N VAL A 116 -39.23 -20.01 5.18
CA VAL A 116 -39.67 -21.39 4.88
C VAL A 116 -39.81 -22.23 6.16
N ALA A 117 -39.13 -21.85 7.24
CA ALA A 117 -39.21 -22.51 8.54
C ALA A 117 -40.42 -22.10 9.40
N VAL A 118 -41.30 -21.22 8.90
CA VAL A 118 -42.57 -20.79 9.52
C VAL A 118 -43.76 -21.52 8.91
#